data_AF-A0A554LME8-F1
#
_entry.id   AF-A0A554LME8-F1
#
_cell.length_a   1.000
_cell.length_b   1.000
_cell.length_c   1.000
_cell.angle_alpha   90.00
_cell.angle_beta   90.00
_cell.angle_gamma   90.00
#
_symmetry.space_group_name_H-M   'P 1'
#
loop_
_entity.id
_entity.type
_entity.pdbx_description
1 polymer ?
#
loop_
_entity_poly.entity_id
_entity_poly.type
_entity_poly.pdbx_seq_one_letter_code
_entity_poly.pdbx_strand_id
1 'polypeptide(L)'
;MTNINIWTILGVITIALLIIFWRKRNAVWGGLTISVIISLVIAIVYLFKGNGFNWSIIGKGTVLGTIAGFVAELLGMISDFIRKKKQ
;
A
#
# COMPACT_ATOMS: atom_id res chain seq x y z
N MET A 1 16.25 15.57 19.05
CA MET A 1 16.23 14.10 18.82
C MET A 1 14.95 13.76 18.10
N THR A 2 15.02 13.50 16.79
CA THR A 2 13.85 13.04 16.03
C THR A 2 13.57 11.60 16.44
N ASN A 3 12.44 11.36 17.12
CA ASN A 3 11.92 10.01 17.34
C ASN A 3 11.46 9.48 15.97
N ILE A 4 12.37 8.83 15.25
CA ILE A 4 12.06 8.20 13.97
C ILE A 4 11.14 7.02 14.26
N ASN A 5 9.86 7.19 13.98
CA ASN A 5 8.84 6.17 14.15
C ASN A 5 8.89 5.19 12.97
N ILE A 6 8.72 3.88 13.22
CA ILE A 6 8.67 2.83 12.19
C ILE A 6 7.67 3.18 11.06
N TRP A 7 6.55 3.84 11.42
CA TRP A 7 5.53 4.29 10.46
C TRP A 7 6.02 5.40 9.53
N THR A 8 6.92 6.25 10.00
CA THR A 8 7.54 7.30 9.17
C THR A 8 8.51 6.68 8.17
N ILE A 9 9.32 5.69 8.59
CA ILE A 9 10.22 4.94 7.70
C ILE A 9 9.41 4.22 6.61
N LEU A 10 8.38 3.47 7.02
CA LEU A 10 7.49 2.77 6.10
C LEU A 10 6.76 3.73 5.14
N GLY A 11 6.35 4.91 5.61
CA GLY A 11 5.75 5.95 4.78
C GLY A 11 6.70 6.45 3.69
N VAL A 12 7.96 6.74 4.03
CA VAL A 12 8.98 7.18 3.06
C VAL A 12 9.26 6.08 2.03
N ILE A 13 9.39 4.83 2.46
CA ILE A 13 9.57 3.67 1.57
C ILE A 13 8.37 3.56 0.60
N THR A 14 7.15 3.74 1.12
CA THR A 14 5.91 3.68 0.33
C THR A 14 5.90 4.75 -0.76
N ILE A 15 6.27 5.99 -0.43
CA ILE A 15 6.36 7.10 -1.40
C ILE A 15 7.41 6.80 -2.47
N ALA A 16 8.58 6.29 -2.08
CA ALA A 16 9.62 5.90 -3.03
C ALA A 16 9.14 4.80 -3.99
N LEU A 17 8.45 3.78 -3.47
CA LEU A 17 7.84 2.71 -4.28
C LEU A 17 6.80 3.25 -5.26
N LEU A 18 5.95 4.18 -4.84
CA LEU A 18 4.95 4.79 -5.72
C LEU A 18 5.59 5.59 -6.86
N ILE A 19 6.67 6.32 -6.58
CA ILE A 19 7.42 7.07 -7.59
C ILE A 19 8.07 6.11 -8.60
N ILE A 20 8.69 5.03 -8.12
CA ILE A 20 9.35 4.03 -8.99
C ILE A 20 8.32 3.32 -9.88
N PHE A 21 7.18 2.92 -9.30
CA PHE A 21 6.13 2.21 -10.02
C PHE A 21 5.10 3.15 -10.68
N TRP A 22 5.37 4.46 -10.78
CA TRP A 22 4.43 5.46 -11.35
C TRP A 22 4.16 5.25 -12.85
N ARG A 23 5.11 4.70 -13.60
CA ARG A 23 5.12 4.77 -15.07
C ARG A 23 4.28 3.70 -15.78
N LYS A 24 3.85 2.64 -15.09
CA LYS A 24 3.02 1.57 -15.67
C LYS A 24 1.87 1.19 -14.74
N ARG A 25 0.83 0.61 -15.34
CA ARG A 25 -0.33 0.05 -14.64
C ARG A 25 0.12 -1.23 -13.93
N ASN A 26 0.47 -1.09 -12.66
CA ASN A 26 1.11 -2.14 -11.85
C ASN A 26 0.20 -2.50 -10.67
N ALA A 27 0.35 -3.71 -10.12
CA ALA A 27 -0.40 -4.17 -8.95
C ALA A 27 -0.17 -3.30 -7.70
N VAL A 28 0.94 -2.54 -7.65
CA VAL A 28 1.21 -1.50 -6.64
C VAL A 28 0.10 -0.45 -6.59
N TRP A 29 -0.35 0.04 -7.75
CA TRP A 29 -1.43 1.02 -7.84
C TRP A 29 -2.79 0.43 -7.46
N GLY A 30 -3.03 -0.82 -7.85
CA GLY A 30 -4.22 -1.57 -7.44
C GLY A 30 -4.26 -1.80 -5.92
N GLY A 31 -3.14 -2.19 -5.33
CA GLY A 31 -2.99 -2.38 -3.89
C GLY A 31 -3.19 -1.08 -3.10
N LEU A 32 -2.67 0.04 -3.60
CA LEU A 32 -2.90 1.35 -3.02
C LEU A 32 -4.38 1.72 -3.07
N THR A 33 -5.03 1.62 -4.23
CA THR A 33 -6.45 2.03 -4.38
C THR A 33 -7.38 1.18 -3.53
N ILE A 34 -7.25 -0.14 -3.58
CA ILE A 34 -8.06 -1.06 -2.76
C ILE A 34 -7.90 -0.75 -1.28
N SER A 35 -6.67 -0.50 -0.82
CA SER A 35 -6.42 -0.29 0.60
C SER A 35 -6.82 1.09 1.08
N VAL A 36 -6.73 2.13 0.23
CA VAL A 36 -7.33 3.44 0.51
C VAL A 36 -8.84 3.30 0.66
N ILE A 37 -9.52 2.57 -0.23
CA ILE A 37 -10.96 2.33 -0.14
C ILE A 37 -11.31 1.61 1.16
N ILE A 38 -10.64 0.50 1.48
CA ILE A 38 -10.88 -0.27 2.72
C ILE A 38 -10.67 0.61 3.96
N SER A 39 -9.58 1.38 3.98
CA SER A 39 -9.25 2.25 5.12
C SER A 39 -10.22 3.41 5.26
N LEU A 40 -10.73 3.94 4.15
CA LEU A 40 -11.78 4.95 4.14
C LEU A 40 -13.09 4.38 4.72
N VAL A 41 -13.48 3.17 4.31
CA VAL A 41 -14.66 2.48 4.88
C VAL A 41 -14.50 2.31 6.39
N ILE A 42 -13.34 1.84 6.85
CA ILE A 42 -13.08 1.68 8.29
C ILE A 42 -13.13 3.04 9.02
N ALA A 43 -12.51 4.08 8.46
CA ALA A 43 -12.52 5.41 9.06
C ALA A 43 -13.94 5.98 9.17
N ILE A 44 -14.79 5.75 8.17
CA ILE A 44 -16.21 6.12 8.19
C ILE A 44 -16.97 5.33 9.26
N VAL A 45 -16.73 4.02 9.41
CA VAL A 45 -17.34 3.22 10.48
C VAL A 45 -16.95 3.75 11.86
N TYR A 46 -15.69 4.15 12.06
CA TYR A 46 -15.24 4.77 13.31
C TYR A 46 -15.91 6.12 13.58
N LEU A 47 -16.13 6.93 12.53
CA LEU A 47 -16.89 8.17 12.63
C LEU A 47 -18.31 7.91 13.13
N PHE A 48 -19.01 6.93 12.57
CA PHE A 48 -20.37 6.56 12.98
C PHE A 48 -20.45 5.97 14.40
N LYS A 49 -19.36 5.37 14.90
CA LYS A 49 -19.27 4.89 16.28
C LYS A 49 -18.97 5.99 17.32
N GLY A 50 -18.88 7.26 16.91
CA GLY A 50 -18.61 8.39 17.80
C GLY A 50 -17.14 8.55 18.20
N ASN A 51 -16.23 7.74 17.64
CA ASN A 51 -14.79 7.80 17.93
C ASN A 51 -14.04 8.83 17.05
N GLY A 52 -14.76 9.58 16.21
CA GLY A 52 -14.18 10.57 15.30
C GLY A 52 -13.49 9.97 14.08
N PHE A 53 -13.09 10.84 13.14
CA PHE A 53 -12.39 10.42 11.92
C PHE A 53 -10.90 10.20 12.18
N ASN A 54 -10.46 8.94 12.15
CA ASN A 54 -9.07 8.59 12.43
C ASN A 54 -8.22 8.53 11.16
N TRP A 55 -7.58 9.65 10.84
CA TRP A 55 -6.63 9.78 9.71
C TRP A 55 -5.44 8.80 9.79
N SER A 56 -5.06 8.34 11.00
CA SER A 56 -3.97 7.38 11.16
C SER A 56 -4.29 6.04 10.50
N ILE A 57 -5.55 5.60 10.52
CA ILE A 57 -5.98 4.35 9.90
C ILE A 57 -5.78 4.41 8.38
N ILE A 58 -6.10 5.55 7.76
CA ILE A 58 -5.92 5.77 6.32
C ILE A 58 -4.44 5.73 5.95
N GLY A 59 -3.59 6.44 6.70
CA GLY A 59 -2.15 6.43 6.46
C GLY A 59 -1.55 5.02 6.57
N LYS A 60 -1.86 4.31 7.66
CA LYS A 60 -1.36 2.95 7.90
C LYS A 60 -1.88 1.95 6.86
N GLY A 61 -3.16 2.03 6.49
CA GLY A 61 -3.73 1.15 5.49
C GLY A 61 -3.21 1.41 4.08
N THR A 62 -2.94 2.66 3.73
CA THR A 62 -2.30 3.01 2.44
C THR A 62 -0.90 2.41 2.33
N VAL A 63 -0.10 2.50 3.40
CA VAL A 63 1.23 1.88 3.49
C VAL A 63 1.14 0.36 3.31
N LEU A 64 0.27 -0.30 4.08
CA LEU A 64 0.09 -1.75 4.00
C LEU A 64 -0.37 -2.20 2.61
N GLY A 65 -1.30 -1.45 2.01
CA GLY A 65 -1.81 -1.73 0.68
C GLY A 65 -0.79 -1.63 -0.43
N THR A 66 0.06 -0.62 -0.36
CA THR A 66 1.12 -0.41 -1.34
C THR A 66 2.17 -1.51 -1.23
N ILE A 67 2.53 -1.93 -0.01
CA ILE A 67 3.43 -3.05 0.22
C ILE A 67 2.83 -4.36 -0.30
N ALA A 68 1.55 -4.64 0.00
CA ALA A 68 0.86 -5.81 -0.52
C ALA A 68 0.80 -5.83 -2.05
N GLY A 69 0.50 -4.68 -2.68
CA GLY A 69 0.52 -4.52 -4.13
C GLY A 69 1.89 -4.73 -4.75
N PHE A 70 2.96 -4.30 -4.07
CA PHE A 70 4.34 -4.57 -4.48
C PHE A 70 4.71 -6.05 -4.40
N VAL A 71 4.32 -6.74 -3.33
CA VAL A 71 4.52 -8.19 -3.21
C VAL A 71 3.77 -8.93 -4.32
N ALA A 72 2.52 -8.54 -4.61
CA ALA A 72 1.75 -9.13 -5.71
C ALA A 72 2.43 -8.92 -7.07
N GLU A 73 2.96 -7.72 -7.33
CA GLU A 73 3.71 -7.41 -8.55
C GLU A 73 4.98 -8.28 -8.66
N LEU A 74 5.75 -8.42 -7.58
CA LEU A 74 6.94 -9.27 -7.55
C LEU A 74 6.59 -10.74 -7.84
N LEU A 75 5.52 -11.26 -7.24
CA LEU A 75 5.06 -12.63 -7.49
C LEU A 75 4.64 -12.81 -8.96
N GLY A 76 3.98 -11.82 -9.55
CA GLY A 76 3.65 -11.81 -10.98
C GLY A 76 4.90 -11.88 -11.87
N MET A 77 5.90 -11.04 -11.59
CA MET A 77 7.17 -11.05 -12.33
C MET A 77 7.92 -12.38 -12.20
N ILE A 78 7.97 -12.98 -11.01
CA ILE A 78 8.63 -14.27 -10.77
C ILE A 78 7.90 -15.38 -11.52
N SER A 79 6.56 -15.39 -11.48
CA SER A 79 5.74 -16.36 -12.20
C SER A 79 6.00 -16.31 -13.72
N ASP A 80 6.03 -15.11 -14.28
CA ASP A 80 6.31 -14.89 -15.71
C ASP A 80 7.75 -15.31 -16.08
N PHE A 81 8.71 -15.07 -15.20
CA PHE A 81 10.10 -15.49 -15.39
C PHE A 81 10.22 -17.02 -15.44
N ILE A 82 9.57 -17.74 -14.52
CA ILE A 82 9.55 -19.20 -14.49
C ILE A 82 8.85 -19.75 -15.74
N ARG A 83 7.73 -19.14 -16.14
CA ARG A 83 6.97 -19.55 -17.33
C ARG A 83 7.78 -19.38 -18.61
N LYS A 84 8.52 -18.28 -18.77
CA LYS A 84 9.40 -18.05 -19.93
C LYS A 84 10.59 -19.00 -19.98
N LYS A 85 11.12 -19.44 -18.83
CA LYS A 85 12.24 -20.40 -18.78
C LYS A 85 11.83 -21.84 -19.11
N LYS A 86 10.52 -22.13 -19.07
CA LYS A 86 9.96 -23.46 -19.37
C LYS A 86 9.59 -23.64 -20.85
N GLN A 87 9.53 -22.56 -21.63
CA GLN A 87 9.41 -22.59 -23.09
C GLN A 87 10.79 -22.53 -23.73
#